data_AF-A0A528M6T9-F1
#
_entry.id   AF-A0A528M6T9-F1
#
_cell.length_a   1.000
_cell.length_b   1.000
_cell.length_c   1.000
_cell.angle_alpha   90.00
_cell.angle_beta   90.00
_cell.angle_gamma   90.00
#
_symmetry.space_group_name_H-M   'P 1'
#
loop_
_entity.id
_entity.type
_entity.pdbx_description
1 polymer ?
#
loop_
_entity_poly.entity_id
_entity_poly.type
_entity_poly.pdbx_seq_one_letter_code
_entity_poly.pdbx_strand_id
1 'polypeptide(L)'
;MTVTLEEASGWHMQEATHYNGGKVFFAYLHRCVEQPRLSRFDKYVKATRSSTSTWRVDGQDVATFAEAIDRLNTPPAFTAEELAFIASVPDHYDPDIDIGKTMDIHVADSARNKGAVEWEKGRCRRTDVGRSAMCARP
;
A
#
# COMPACT_ATOMS: atom_id res chain seq x y z
N MET A 1 5.23 -10.74 -15.10
CA MET A 1 4.43 -10.02 -16.10
C MET A 1 4.81 -8.57 -16.02
N THR A 2 5.08 -7.91 -17.14
CA THR A 2 5.45 -6.50 -17.17
C THR A 2 4.18 -5.67 -17.37
N VAL A 3 3.85 -4.81 -16.42
CA VAL A 3 2.77 -3.84 -16.48
C VAL A 3 3.14 -2.73 -17.45
N THR A 4 2.21 -2.36 -18.33
CA THR A 4 2.36 -1.24 -19.26
C THR A 4 1.51 -0.03 -18.84
N LEU A 5 1.81 1.16 -19.36
CA LEU A 5 1.00 2.36 -19.12
C LEU A 5 -0.42 2.23 -19.68
N GLU A 6 -0.58 1.56 -20.81
CA GLU A 6 -1.88 1.32 -21.45
C GLU A 6 -2.76 0.45 -20.54
N GLU A 7 -2.21 -0.67 -20.05
CA GLU A 7 -2.90 -1.54 -19.10
C GLU A 7 -3.28 -0.77 -17.82
N ALA A 8 -2.34 -0.02 -17.25
CA ALA A 8 -2.54 0.67 -15.99
C ALA A 8 -3.52 1.85 -16.08
N SER A 9 -3.77 2.38 -17.27
CA SER A 9 -4.73 3.48 -17.47
C SER A 9 -6.18 3.08 -17.18
N GLY A 10 -6.50 1.79 -17.25
CA GLY A 10 -7.82 1.24 -16.94
C GLY A 10 -8.04 0.86 -15.48
N TRP A 11 -7.04 1.06 -14.60
CA TRP A 11 -7.13 0.67 -13.20
C TRP A 11 -7.98 1.62 -12.36
N HIS A 12 -8.59 1.06 -11.32
CA HIS A 12 -9.52 1.77 -10.46
C HIS A 12 -8.88 2.12 -9.13
N MET A 13 -9.15 3.35 -8.68
CA MET A 13 -8.67 3.89 -7.41
C MET A 13 -9.83 3.98 -6.42
N GLN A 14 -9.71 3.31 -5.28
CA GLN A 14 -10.70 3.34 -4.20
C GLN A 14 -10.18 4.15 -3.02
N GLU A 15 -11.02 5.03 -2.45
CA GLU A 15 -10.69 5.73 -1.22
C GLU A 15 -10.45 4.73 -0.07
N ALA A 16 -9.28 4.84 0.55
CA ALA A 16 -8.85 3.98 1.64
C ALA A 16 -8.81 4.72 2.98
N THR A 17 -8.45 6.01 2.99
CA THR A 17 -8.30 6.78 4.23
C THR A 17 -8.45 8.27 3.98
N HIS A 18 -9.18 8.96 4.87
CA HIS A 18 -9.26 10.40 4.92
C HIS A 18 -8.39 10.95 6.07
N TYR A 19 -7.57 11.96 5.77
CA TYR A 19 -6.68 12.64 6.71
C TYR A 19 -7.17 14.06 6.94
N ASN A 20 -7.48 14.39 8.20
CA ASN A 20 -7.91 15.73 8.59
C ASN A 20 -6.75 16.51 9.22
N GLY A 21 -6.15 17.42 8.46
CA GLY A 21 -5.12 18.36 8.93
C GLY A 21 -5.68 19.62 9.60
N GLY A 22 -6.92 19.57 10.11
CA GLY A 22 -7.57 20.68 10.78
C GLY A 22 -7.79 21.88 9.85
N LYS A 23 -7.31 23.07 10.24
CA LYS A 23 -7.43 24.29 9.44
C LYS A 23 -6.45 24.35 8.25
N VAL A 24 -5.47 23.44 8.19
CA VAL A 24 -4.37 23.51 7.22
C VAL A 24 -4.72 22.77 5.92
N PHE A 25 -5.12 21.51 6.02
CA PHE A 25 -5.38 20.67 4.85
C PHE A 25 -6.40 19.58 5.17
N PHE A 26 -6.93 18.95 4.12
CA PHE A 26 -7.44 17.58 4.18
C PHE A 26 -6.80 16.76 3.06
N ALA A 27 -6.76 15.45 3.21
CA ALA A 27 -6.22 14.59 2.17
C ALA A 27 -6.94 13.23 2.11
N TYR A 28 -6.88 12.61 0.95
CA TYR A 28 -7.40 11.27 0.71
C TYR A 28 -6.29 10.37 0.19
N LEU A 29 -6.14 9.20 0.81
CA LEU A 29 -5.36 8.11 0.24
C LEU A 29 -6.32 7.23 -0.56
N HIS A 30 -6.03 7.07 -1.85
CA HIS A 30 -6.68 6.11 -2.71
C HIS A 30 -5.73 4.94 -2.97
N ARG A 31 -6.22 3.71 -2.85
CA ARG A 31 -5.46 2.50 -3.22
C ARG A 31 -6.01 1.93 -4.53
N CYS A 32 -5.13 1.45 -5.39
CA CYS A 32 -5.53 0.77 -6.62
C CYS A 32 -6.10 -0.60 -6.28
N VAL A 33 -7.21 -0.97 -6.93
CA VAL A 33 -7.90 -2.24 -6.71
C VAL A 33 -7.12 -3.39 -7.36
N GLU A 34 -6.67 -3.19 -8.60
CA GLU A 34 -5.96 -4.19 -9.40
C GLU A 34 -4.50 -4.35 -8.98
N GLN A 35 -3.89 -3.29 -8.42
CA GLN A 35 -2.49 -3.27 -8.04
C GLN A 35 -2.32 -2.70 -6.62
N PRO A 36 -2.37 -3.54 -5.57
CA PRO A 36 -2.33 -3.09 -4.16
C PRO A 36 -1.10 -2.27 -3.76
N ARG A 37 0.00 -2.41 -4.52
CA ARG A 37 1.25 -1.64 -4.34
C ARG A 37 1.14 -0.17 -4.76
N LEU A 38 0.15 0.15 -5.60
CA LEU A 38 -0.06 1.48 -6.12
C LEU A 38 -1.09 2.23 -5.27
N SER A 39 -0.75 3.45 -4.89
CA SER A 39 -1.68 4.38 -4.25
C SER A 39 -1.49 5.81 -4.76
N ARG A 40 -2.51 6.64 -4.54
CA ARG A 40 -2.49 8.07 -4.84
C ARG A 40 -2.90 8.85 -3.60
N PHE A 41 -2.10 9.82 -3.22
CA PHE A 41 -2.39 10.71 -2.10
C PHE A 41 -2.79 12.08 -2.63
N ASP A 42 -4.05 12.44 -2.45
CA ASP A 42 -4.62 13.69 -2.92
C ASP A 42 -4.75 14.65 -1.74
N LYS A 43 -3.91 15.69 -1.70
CA LYS A 43 -3.87 16.69 -0.63
C LYS A 43 -4.45 18.01 -1.09
N TYR A 44 -5.44 18.52 -0.36
CA TYR A 44 -6.00 19.85 -0.54
C TYR A 44 -5.53 20.80 0.55
N VAL A 45 -4.83 21.86 0.17
CA VAL A 45 -4.37 22.91 1.10
C VAL A 45 -5.42 24.00 1.17
N LYS A 46 -5.98 24.24 2.36
CA LYS A 46 -7.14 25.14 2.56
C LYS A 46 -6.79 26.62 2.32
N ALA A 47 -5.58 27.03 2.72
CA ALA A 47 -5.14 28.42 2.60
C ALA A 47 -5.01 28.87 1.14
N THR A 48 -4.44 28.02 0.28
CA THR A 48 -4.20 28.29 -1.15
C THR A 48 -5.30 27.74 -2.05
N ARG A 49 -6.23 26.96 -1.50
CA ARG A 49 -7.28 26.24 -2.24
C ARG A 49 -6.74 25.37 -3.38
N SER A 50 -5.54 24.83 -3.22
CA SER A 50 -4.85 24.03 -4.23
C SER A 50 -4.86 22.56 -3.86
N SER A 51 -5.04 21.71 -4.88
CA SER A 51 -4.89 20.26 -4.76
C SER A 51 -3.55 19.81 -5.34
N THR A 52 -2.94 18.81 -4.71
CA THR A 52 -1.77 18.11 -5.24
C THR A 52 -2.02 16.62 -5.12
N SER A 53 -1.76 15.89 -6.20
CA SER A 53 -1.83 14.44 -6.25
C SER A 53 -0.42 13.87 -6.31
N THR A 54 -0.11 12.97 -5.39
CA THR A 54 1.18 12.29 -5.34
C THR A 54 0.95 10.80 -5.55
N TRP A 55 1.61 10.23 -6.55
CA TRP A 55 1.63 8.78 -6.76
C TRP A 55 2.57 8.12 -5.77
N ARG A 56 2.24 6.91 -5.34
CA ARG A 56 3.02 6.12 -4.40
C ARG A 56 3.12 4.68 -4.84
N VAL A 57 4.32 4.12 -4.76
CA VAL A 57 4.58 2.69 -4.94
C VAL A 57 5.30 2.18 -3.70
N ASP A 58 4.82 1.07 -3.13
CA ASP A 58 5.41 0.49 -1.91
C ASP A 58 5.41 1.49 -0.73
N GLY A 59 4.48 2.45 -0.73
CA GLY A 59 4.37 3.50 0.27
C GLY A 59 5.31 4.70 0.03
N GLN A 60 6.10 4.70 -1.04
CA GLN A 60 7.05 5.77 -1.36
C GLN A 60 6.55 6.65 -2.51
N ASP A 61 6.68 7.96 -2.33
CA ASP A 61 6.29 8.97 -3.31
C ASP A 61 7.11 8.81 -4.62
N VAL A 62 6.42 8.97 -5.75
CA VAL A 62 7.00 9.05 -7.10
C VAL A 62 6.49 10.28 -7.83
N ALA A 63 7.30 10.83 -8.73
CA ALA A 63 7.00 12.10 -9.37
C ALA A 63 5.89 11.98 -10.42
N THR A 64 5.81 10.83 -11.10
CA THR A 64 4.88 10.64 -12.21
C THR A 64 4.22 9.27 -12.18
N PHE A 65 3.09 9.15 -12.88
CA PHE A 65 2.44 7.86 -13.07
C PHE A 65 3.31 6.88 -13.86
N ALA A 66 4.05 7.37 -14.87
CA ALA A 66 5.01 6.56 -15.62
C ALA A 66 6.08 5.95 -14.72
N GLU A 67 6.69 6.75 -13.83
CA GLU A 67 7.65 6.25 -12.85
C GLU A 67 6.99 5.23 -11.88
N ALA A 68 5.73 5.43 -11.53
CA ALA A 68 4.99 4.45 -10.72
C ALA A 68 4.92 3.09 -11.43
N ILE A 69 4.59 3.08 -12.72
CA ILE A 69 4.52 1.84 -13.52
C ILE A 69 5.89 1.17 -13.63
N ASP A 70 6.95 1.94 -13.85
CA ASP A 70 8.33 1.41 -13.88
C ASP A 70 8.71 0.74 -12.56
N ARG A 71 8.37 1.36 -11.41
CA ARG A 71 8.63 0.76 -10.10
C ARG A 71 7.79 -0.49 -9.83
N LEU A 72 6.54 -0.54 -10.27
CA LEU A 72 5.68 -1.70 -10.11
C LEU A 72 6.23 -2.94 -10.83
N ASN A 73 6.99 -2.74 -11.91
CA ASN A 73 7.69 -3.81 -12.63
C ASN A 73 8.91 -4.37 -11.88
N THR A 74 9.34 -3.73 -10.80
CA THR A 74 10.38 -4.23 -9.91
C THR A 74 9.72 -4.91 -8.70
N PRO A 75 10.16 -6.12 -8.29
CA PRO A 75 9.67 -6.76 -7.08
C PRO A 75 9.90 -5.89 -5.83
N PRO A 76 8.97 -5.85 -4.86
CA PRO A 76 9.17 -5.09 -3.64
C PRO A 76 10.29 -5.69 -2.79
N ALA A 77 11.13 -4.85 -2.21
CA ALA A 77 12.15 -5.27 -1.25
C ALA A 77 11.59 -5.22 0.18
N PHE A 78 11.85 -6.27 0.97
CA PHE A 78 11.37 -6.37 2.35
C PHE A 78 12.52 -6.27 3.35
N THR A 79 12.29 -5.58 4.46
CA THR A 79 13.19 -5.57 5.61
C THR A 79 13.02 -6.85 6.45
N ALA A 80 13.97 -7.13 7.35
CA ALA A 80 13.87 -8.28 8.25
C ALA A 80 12.63 -8.21 9.16
N GLU A 81 12.27 -7.01 9.63
CA GLU A 81 11.07 -6.78 10.46
C GLU A 81 9.79 -7.03 9.67
N GLU A 82 9.75 -6.58 8.41
CA GLU A 82 8.61 -6.84 7.54
C GLU A 82 8.47 -8.33 7.23
N LEU A 83 9.57 -9.05 6.98
CA LEU A 83 9.54 -10.50 6.76
C LEU A 83 9.08 -11.24 8.02
N ALA A 84 9.55 -10.83 9.20
CA ALA A 84 9.10 -11.41 10.47
C ALA A 84 7.60 -11.18 10.69
N PHE A 85 7.09 -9.99 10.33
CA PHE A 85 5.66 -9.73 10.33
C PHE A 85 4.91 -10.61 9.33
N ILE A 86 5.33 -10.62 8.06
CA ILE A 86 4.67 -11.41 7.01
C ILE A 86 4.57 -12.87 7.43
N ALA A 87 5.61 -13.42 8.07
CA ALA A 87 5.65 -14.77 8.61
C ALA A 87 4.61 -15.05 9.72
N SER A 88 4.21 -14.05 10.49
CA SER A 88 3.19 -14.19 11.55
C SER A 88 1.76 -14.02 11.06
N VAL A 89 1.57 -13.43 9.87
CA VAL A 89 0.25 -13.22 9.27
C VAL A 89 -0.31 -14.52 8.68
N PRO A 90 -1.55 -14.94 9.00
CA PRO A 90 -2.17 -16.14 8.43
C PRO A 90 -2.45 -15.99 6.93
N ASP A 91 -2.52 -17.11 6.20
CA ASP A 91 -2.87 -17.11 4.77
C ASP A 91 -4.36 -16.80 4.50
N HIS A 92 -5.21 -16.86 5.51
CA HIS A 92 -6.64 -16.56 5.44
C HIS A 92 -7.01 -15.52 6.51
N TYR A 93 -8.16 -14.86 6.32
CA TYR A 93 -8.69 -13.95 7.35
C TYR A 93 -9.08 -14.76 8.58
N ASP A 94 -8.26 -14.68 9.61
CA ASP A 94 -8.53 -15.29 10.91
C ASP A 94 -9.36 -14.31 11.77
N PRO A 95 -10.57 -14.67 12.21
CA PRO A 95 -11.40 -13.82 13.07
C PRO A 95 -10.82 -13.62 14.48
N ASP A 96 -9.93 -14.49 14.93
CA ASP A 96 -9.38 -14.50 16.29
C ASP A 96 -8.08 -13.70 16.40
N ILE A 97 -7.52 -13.27 15.26
CA ILE A 97 -6.28 -12.49 15.21
C ILE A 97 -6.59 -11.00 14.98
N ASP A 98 -6.39 -10.21 16.03
CA ASP A 98 -6.41 -8.75 15.99
C ASP A 98 -4.97 -8.22 15.92
N ILE A 99 -4.45 -8.07 14.71
CA ILE A 99 -3.06 -7.61 14.47
C ILE A 99 -2.83 -6.18 14.99
N GLY A 100 -3.88 -5.38 15.14
CA GLY A 100 -3.77 -4.01 15.68
C GLY A 100 -3.26 -3.95 17.12
N LYS A 101 -3.26 -5.08 17.86
CA LYS A 101 -2.82 -5.16 19.25
C LYS A 101 -1.44 -5.79 19.45
N THR A 102 -0.88 -6.41 18.43
CA THR A 102 0.29 -7.28 18.57
C THR A 102 1.54 -6.74 17.89
N MET A 103 1.48 -5.58 17.21
CA MET A 103 2.62 -5.12 16.41
C MET A 103 2.71 -3.61 16.17
N ASP A 104 3.90 -3.18 15.77
CA ASP A 104 4.17 -1.86 15.19
C ASP A 104 3.35 -1.61 13.90
N ILE A 105 2.54 -0.57 13.95
CA ILE A 105 1.65 -0.15 12.86
C ILE A 105 2.40 0.27 11.59
N HIS A 106 3.63 0.78 11.71
CA HIS A 106 4.44 1.21 10.58
C HIS A 106 4.97 0.03 9.78
N VAL A 107 5.40 -1.05 10.46
CA VAL A 107 5.80 -2.30 9.79
C VAL A 107 4.60 -2.92 9.08
N ALA A 108 3.44 -2.93 9.75
CA ALA A 108 2.21 -3.48 9.18
C ALA A 108 1.76 -2.72 7.93
N ASP A 109 1.73 -1.39 7.99
CA ASP A 109 1.34 -0.54 6.85
C ASP A 109 2.37 -0.64 5.71
N SER A 110 3.67 -0.72 6.02
CA SER A 110 4.71 -0.90 4.99
C SER A 110 4.54 -2.23 4.24
N ALA A 111 4.34 -3.35 4.94
CA ALA A 111 4.08 -4.64 4.31
C ALA A 111 2.79 -4.64 3.48
N ARG A 112 1.74 -3.94 3.95
CA ARG A 112 0.50 -3.73 3.19
C ARG A 112 0.74 -2.90 1.93
N ASN A 113 1.51 -1.82 2.03
CA ASN A 113 1.86 -0.94 0.92
C ASN A 113 2.71 -1.66 -0.14
N LYS A 114 3.47 -2.68 0.25
CA LYS A 114 4.20 -3.58 -0.66
C LYS A 114 3.34 -4.73 -1.21
N GLY A 115 2.05 -4.75 -0.87
CA GLY A 115 1.10 -5.76 -1.33
C GLY A 115 1.30 -7.15 -0.73
N ALA A 116 2.15 -7.31 0.30
CA ALA A 116 2.41 -8.60 0.94
C ALA A 116 1.27 -9.10 1.82
N VAL A 117 0.43 -8.16 2.27
CA VAL A 117 -0.73 -8.45 3.12
C VAL A 117 -1.93 -7.58 2.73
N GLU A 118 -3.13 -8.09 3.00
CA GLU A 118 -4.39 -7.39 2.78
C GLU A 118 -5.16 -7.24 4.08
N TRP A 119 -5.92 -6.14 4.19
CA TRP A 119 -6.67 -5.79 5.38
C TRP A 119 -8.15 -5.72 5.09
N GLU A 120 -8.94 -6.38 5.92
CA GLU A 120 -10.39 -6.30 5.88
C GLU A 120 -10.94 -6.26 7.31
N LYS A 121 -11.67 -5.19 7.66
CA LYS A 121 -12.36 -5.04 8.95
C LYS A 121 -11.47 -5.30 10.18
N GLY A 122 -10.23 -4.79 10.15
CA GLY A 122 -9.25 -4.96 11.24
C GLY A 122 -8.51 -6.31 11.24
N ARG A 123 -8.80 -7.18 10.27
CA ARG A 123 -8.15 -8.48 10.08
C ARG A 123 -7.16 -8.39 8.93
N CYS A 124 -6.16 -9.25 8.97
CA CYS A 124 -5.10 -9.31 7.98
C CYS A 124 -5.00 -10.70 7.38
N ARG A 125 -4.64 -10.80 6.09
CA ARG A 125 -4.25 -12.06 5.46
C ARG A 125 -2.99 -11.88 4.62
N ARG A 126 -2.21 -12.94 4.45
CA ARG A 126 -1.03 -12.99 3.59
C ARG A 126 -1.43 -13.19 2.13
N THR A 127 -0.86 -12.39 1.24
CA THR A 127 -1.08 -12.50 -0.21
C THR A 127 -0.06 -13.44 -0.87
N ASP A 128 -0.19 -13.67 -2.18
CA ASP A 128 0.83 -14.39 -2.96
C ASP A 128 2.19 -13.67 -2.97
N VAL A 129 2.19 -12.33 -2.92
CA VAL A 129 3.44 -11.55 -2.80
C VAL A 129 4.09 -11.84 -1.44
N GLY A 130 3.30 -11.83 -0.36
CA GLY A 130 3.80 -12.15 0.97
C GLY A 130 4.33 -13.58 1.06
N ARG A 131 3.64 -14.56 0.47
CA ARG A 131 4.13 -15.95 0.39
C ARG A 131 5.43 -16.04 -0.41
N SER A 132 5.51 -15.37 -1.55
CA SER A 132 6.71 -15.37 -2.40
C SER A 132 7.92 -14.74 -1.70
N ALA A 133 7.70 -13.67 -0.91
CA ALA A 133 8.73 -13.04 -0.11
C ALA A 133 9.36 -13.99 0.93
N MET A 134 8.59 -14.95 1.44
CA MET A 134 9.08 -15.97 2.38
C MET A 134 9.85 -17.11 1.70
N CYS A 135 9.58 -17.36 0.42
CA CYS A 135 10.26 -18.41 -0.36
C CYS A 135 11.58 -17.94 -1.00
N ALA A 136 11.74 -16.63 -1.19
CA ALA A 136 12.99 -16.03 -1.62
C ALA A 136 14.01 -16.10 -0.47
N ARG A 137 14.79 -17.20 -0.39
CA ARG A 137 15.93 -17.28 0.53
C ARG A 137 16.96 -16.21 0.13
N PRO A 138 17.65 -15.58 1.10
CA PRO A 138 18.80 -14.71 0.81
C PRO A 138 19.92 -15.46 0.07
#